data_AF-A0A0Q7E2I7-F1
#
_entry.id   AF-A0A0Q7E2I7-F1
#
_cell.length_a   1.000
_cell.length_b   1.000
_cell.length_c   1.000
_cell.angle_alpha   90.00
_cell.angle_beta   90.00
_cell.angle_gamma   90.00
#
_symmetry.space_group_name_H-M   'P 1'
#
loop_
_entity.id
_entity.type
_entity.pdbx_description
1 polymer ?
#
loop_
_entity_poly.entity_id
_entity_poly.type
_entity_poly.pdbx_seq_one_letter_code
_entity_poly.pdbx_strand_id
1 'polypeptide(L)'
;MTFVAAIAALVALVPQDAPSQQPLPPAAVLPPVDVTAAPVQAPNSAPAPIAGEDPMDRVTCRSEPVVGSRFNSRVCMTRREWAQRREESQNLARRLDVQNSNRGRVYAPTNSGSE
;
A
#
# COMPACT_ATOMS: atom_id res chain seq x y z
N MET A 1 20.56 -29.42 -32.18
CA MET A 1 19.24 -29.47 -32.85
C MET A 1 18.28 -28.59 -32.06
N THR A 2 18.43 -27.26 -32.09
CA THR A 2 17.64 -26.31 -32.93
C THR A 2 16.13 -26.44 -32.75
N PHE A 3 15.50 -25.48 -32.04
CA PHE A 3 14.37 -24.70 -32.55
C PHE A 3 14.22 -23.39 -31.73
N VAL A 4 14.66 -22.29 -32.36
CA VAL A 4 14.40 -20.90 -31.99
C VAL A 4 13.30 -20.40 -32.91
N ALA A 5 12.21 -19.83 -32.38
CA ALA A 5 11.32 -18.83 -33.01
C ALA A 5 10.13 -18.56 -32.06
N ALA A 6 10.08 -17.41 -31.39
CA ALA A 6 9.38 -16.20 -31.85
C ALA A 6 7.86 -16.27 -31.67
N ILE A 7 7.32 -15.63 -30.62
CA ILE A 7 5.98 -15.03 -30.66
C ILE A 7 6.11 -13.60 -30.15
N ALA A 8 5.98 -12.69 -31.09
CA ALA A 8 5.98 -11.25 -30.92
C ALA A 8 4.67 -10.76 -30.30
N ALA A 9 4.80 -9.69 -29.52
CA ALA A 9 3.86 -8.58 -29.34
C ALA A 9 2.35 -8.85 -29.46
N LEU A 10 1.66 -8.74 -28.32
CA LEU A 10 0.23 -8.42 -28.26
C LEU A 10 -0.02 -7.43 -27.12
N VAL A 11 0.45 -6.19 -27.32
CA VAL A 11 -0.09 -5.01 -26.64
C VAL A 11 -1.34 -4.62 -27.43
N ALA A 12 -2.48 -5.21 -27.07
CA ALA A 12 -3.77 -4.84 -27.63
C ALA A 12 -4.38 -3.68 -26.81
N LEU A 13 -4.54 -2.56 -27.51
CA LEU A 13 -5.32 -1.37 -27.21
C LEU A 13 -6.46 -1.59 -26.20
N VAL A 14 -6.43 -0.86 -25.08
CA VAL A 14 -7.65 -0.51 -24.35
C VAL A 14 -8.21 0.77 -25.00
N PRO A 15 -9.48 0.79 -25.44
CA PRO A 15 -10.09 1.95 -26.07
C PRO A 15 -10.20 3.11 -25.08
N GLN A 16 -9.72 4.27 -25.51
CA GLN A 16 -9.93 5.53 -24.81
C GLN A 16 -11.39 5.94 -25.02
N ASP A 17 -12.17 5.92 -23.94
CA ASP A 17 -13.52 6.46 -23.88
C ASP A 17 -13.44 7.97 -24.17
N ALA A 18 -13.85 8.36 -25.38
CA ALA A 18 -13.88 9.74 -25.81
C ALA A 18 -15.10 10.44 -25.19
N PRO A 19 -14.93 11.47 -24.35
CA PRO A 19 -16.07 12.20 -23.82
C PRO A 19 -16.73 12.97 -24.96
N SER A 20 -17.99 12.63 -25.24
CA SER A 20 -18.89 13.36 -26.13
C SER A 20 -18.83 14.87 -25.84
N GLN A 21 -18.35 15.65 -26.81
CA GLN A 21 -18.40 17.11 -26.74
C GLN A 21 -19.87 17.57 -26.80
N GLN A 22 -20.41 17.97 -25.65
CA GLN A 22 -21.63 18.75 -25.61
C GLN A 22 -21.38 20.14 -26.23
N PRO A 23 -22.38 20.78 -26.88
CA PRO A 23 -22.23 22.12 -27.43
C PRO A 23 -21.90 23.12 -26.31
N LEU A 24 -20.75 23.78 -26.42
CA LEU A 24 -20.34 24.80 -25.45
C LEU A 24 -21.24 26.05 -25.56
N PRO A 25 -21.75 26.61 -24.44
CA PRO A 25 -22.34 27.94 -24.43
C PRO A 25 -21.27 29.00 -24.77
N PRO A 26 -21.65 30.15 -25.38
CA PRO A 26 -20.70 31.18 -25.78
C PRO A 26 -19.92 31.71 -24.56
N ALA A 27 -18.61 31.74 -24.73
CA ALA A 27 -17.61 32.09 -23.73
C ALA A 27 -17.95 33.43 -23.04
N ALA A 28 -18.31 33.36 -21.75
CA ALA A 28 -18.17 34.49 -20.86
C ALA A 28 -16.67 34.70 -20.62
N VAL A 29 -16.12 35.80 -21.14
CA VAL A 29 -14.74 36.22 -20.90
C VAL A 29 -14.58 36.49 -19.41
N LEU A 30 -13.87 35.60 -18.71
CA LEU A 30 -13.44 35.81 -17.33
C LEU A 30 -12.01 36.41 -17.34
N PRO A 31 -11.70 37.36 -16.45
CA PRO A 31 -10.38 37.97 -16.39
C PRO A 31 -9.31 36.95 -15.99
N PRO A 32 -8.02 37.20 -16.33
CA PRO A 32 -6.93 36.31 -15.96
C PRO A 32 -6.79 36.29 -14.44
N VAL A 33 -7.09 35.15 -13.84
CA VAL A 33 -6.81 34.88 -12.43
C VAL A 33 -5.39 34.34 -12.32
N ASP A 34 -4.50 35.13 -11.71
CA ASP A 34 -3.17 34.69 -11.27
C ASP A 34 -3.31 33.52 -10.30
N VAL A 35 -3.07 32.30 -10.78
CA VAL A 35 -3.08 31.10 -9.93
C VAL A 35 -1.72 31.02 -9.23
N THR A 36 -1.57 31.79 -8.15
CA THR A 36 -0.59 31.44 -7.12
C THR A 36 -1.09 30.19 -6.43
N ALA A 37 -0.49 29.04 -6.76
CA ALA A 37 -0.81 27.75 -6.14
C ALA A 37 -0.46 27.78 -4.64
N ALA A 38 -1.45 28.09 -3.81
CA ALA A 38 -1.34 27.93 -2.36
C ALA A 38 -1.21 26.44 -2.02
N PRO A 39 -0.32 26.04 -1.09
CA PRO A 39 -0.21 24.65 -0.68
C PRO A 39 -1.51 24.19 -0.03
N VAL A 40 -2.16 23.20 -0.63
CA VAL A 40 -3.35 22.55 -0.08
C VAL A 40 -2.92 21.79 1.19
N GLN A 41 -3.23 22.36 2.35
CA GLN A 41 -3.06 21.67 3.63
C GLN A 41 -4.14 20.60 3.74
N ALA A 42 -3.72 19.32 3.76
CA ALA A 42 -4.60 18.23 4.12
C ALA A 42 -5.13 18.45 5.55
N PRO A 43 -6.44 18.26 5.82
CA PRO A 43 -7.00 18.48 7.15
C PRO A 43 -6.36 17.50 8.12
N ASN A 44 -5.51 18.02 9.01
CA ASN A 44 -4.70 17.26 9.95
C ASN A 44 -5.33 17.24 11.36
N SER A 45 -6.66 17.27 11.42
CA SER A 45 -7.41 17.34 12.68
C SER A 45 -7.94 15.95 13.01
N ALA A 46 -7.24 15.23 13.90
CA ALA A 46 -7.81 14.03 14.50
C ALA A 46 -9.06 14.45 15.32
N PRO A 47 -10.21 13.77 15.17
CA PRO A 47 -11.39 14.06 15.98
C PRO A 47 -11.06 13.99 17.46
N ALA A 48 -11.54 14.97 18.23
CA ALA A 48 -11.41 14.94 19.69
C ALA A 48 -12.20 13.75 20.24
N PRO A 49 -11.67 13.02 21.25
CA PRO A 49 -12.36 11.86 21.79
C PRO A 49 -13.69 12.28 22.43
N ILE A 50 -14.76 11.60 22.04
CA ILE A 50 -16.10 11.79 22.60
C ILE A 50 -16.12 11.09 23.97
N ALA A 51 -16.59 11.77 25.01
CA ALA A 51 -16.66 11.19 26.35
C ALA A 51 -17.62 9.97 26.35
N GLY A 52 -17.11 8.80 26.73
CA GLY A 52 -17.87 7.54 26.76
C GLY A 52 -17.49 6.52 25.68
N GLU A 53 -16.57 6.85 24.78
CA GLU A 53 -16.09 5.92 23.75
C GLU A 53 -15.16 4.84 24.35
N ASP A 54 -15.35 3.58 23.94
CA ASP A 54 -14.47 2.49 24.37
C ASP A 54 -13.03 2.82 23.91
N PRO A 55 -12.02 2.75 24.81
CA PRO A 55 -10.64 3.06 24.47
C PRO A 55 -10.05 2.17 23.35
N MET A 56 -10.70 1.06 23.00
CA MET A 56 -10.35 0.17 21.89
C MET A 56 -10.84 0.66 20.53
N ASP A 57 -11.92 1.44 20.51
CA ASP A 57 -12.53 1.94 19.27
C ASP A 57 -11.93 3.28 18.83
N ARG A 58 -11.03 3.84 19.66
CA ARG A 58 -10.27 5.04 19.31
C ARG A 58 -9.41 4.82 18.07
N VAL A 59 -9.70 5.58 17.01
CA VAL A 59 -8.93 5.60 15.77
C VAL A 59 -7.58 6.31 15.98
N THR A 60 -6.50 5.65 15.58
CA THR A 60 -5.14 6.18 15.59
C THR A 60 -4.54 6.09 14.19
N CYS A 61 -4.14 7.23 13.64
CA CYS A 61 -3.44 7.31 12.36
C CYS A 61 -1.92 7.20 12.55
N ARG A 62 -1.28 6.35 11.76
CA ARG A 62 0.18 6.20 11.71
C ARG A 62 0.68 6.36 10.29
N SER A 63 1.84 6.97 10.12
CA SER A 63 2.51 7.06 8.82
C SER A 63 3.38 5.83 8.62
N GLU A 64 3.09 5.02 7.61
CA GLU A 64 3.88 3.85 7.23
C GLU A 64 4.66 4.13 5.95
N PRO A 65 5.95 3.74 5.89
CA PRO A 65 6.73 3.82 4.67
C PRO A 65 6.19 2.80 3.66
N VAL A 66 5.94 3.23 2.43
CA VAL A 66 5.54 2.33 1.35
C VAL A 66 6.80 1.86 0.62
N VAL A 67 6.98 0.54 0.51
CA VAL A 67 8.13 -0.06 -0.19
C VAL A 67 8.15 0.44 -1.64
N GLY A 68 9.30 0.95 -2.08
CA GLY A 68 9.49 1.48 -3.43
C GLY A 68 8.97 2.90 -3.65
N SER A 69 8.42 3.56 -2.64
CA SER A 69 8.00 4.96 -2.69
C SER A 69 8.88 5.83 -1.78
N ARG A 70 9.10 7.10 -2.19
CA ARG A 70 9.72 8.13 -1.33
C ARG A 70 8.72 8.83 -0.42
N PHE A 71 7.43 8.53 -0.59
CA PHE A 71 6.35 9.12 0.18
C PHE A 71 5.82 8.12 1.20
N ASN A 72 5.49 8.64 2.39
CA ASN A 72 4.84 7.86 3.43
C ASN A 72 3.33 7.88 3.19
N SER A 73 2.67 6.74 3.43
CA SER A 73 1.21 6.66 3.43
C SER A 73 0.70 6.73 4.87
N ARG A 74 -0.45 7.38 5.09
CA ARG A 74 -1.07 7.44 6.42
C ARG A 74 -2.19 6.41 6.50
N VAL A 75 -2.09 5.52 7.47
CA VAL A 75 -3.07 4.47 7.74
C VAL A 75 -3.75 4.76 9.07
N CYS A 76 -5.07 4.91 9.05
CA CYS A 76 -5.89 5.15 10.23
C CYS A 76 -6.69 3.90 10.55
N MET A 77 -6.51 3.37 11.75
CA MET A 77 -7.24 2.18 12.25
C MET A 77 -7.56 2.36 13.73
N THR A 78 -8.57 1.64 14.20
CA THR A 78 -8.89 1.52 15.63
C THR A 78 -7.76 0.82 16.39
N ARG A 79 -7.73 1.00 17.70
CA ARG A 79 -6.74 0.32 18.55
C ARG A 79 -6.90 -1.21 18.50
N ARG A 80 -8.14 -1.70 18.40
CA ARG A 80 -8.43 -3.13 18.24
C ARG A 80 -7.80 -3.71 16.97
N GLU A 81 -8.00 -3.04 15.84
CA GLU A 81 -7.44 -3.47 14.56
C GLU A 81 -5.90 -3.42 14.57
N TRP A 82 -5.31 -2.40 15.20
CA TRP A 82 -3.85 -2.34 15.37
C TRP A 82 -3.30 -3.51 16.19
N ALA A 83 -4.03 -3.96 17.21
CA ALA A 83 -3.65 -5.11 18.02
C ALA A 83 -3.73 -6.41 17.20
N GLN A 84 -4.83 -6.60 16.46
CA GLN A 84 -5.01 -7.76 15.58
C GLN A 84 -3.91 -7.84 14.51
N ARG A 85 -3.63 -6.73 13.81
CA ARG A 85 -2.58 -6.67 12.78
C ARG A 85 -1.19 -7.02 13.34
N ARG A 86 -0.91 -6.60 14.58
CA ARG A 86 0.35 -6.93 15.27
C ARG A 86 0.43 -8.41 15.60
N GLU A 87 -0.65 -9.00 16.12
CA GLU A 87 -0.71 -10.42 16.43
C GLU A 87 -0.54 -11.29 15.19
N GLU A 88 -1.24 -10.96 14.09
CA GLU A 88 -1.10 -11.65 12.81
C GLU A 88 0.34 -11.60 12.29
N SER A 89 0.99 -10.43 12.39
CA SER A 89 2.39 -10.25 11.99
C SER A 89 3.34 -11.11 12.82
N GLN A 90 3.14 -11.16 14.15
CA GLN A 90 3.95 -12.01 15.04
C GLN A 90 3.74 -13.50 14.79
N ASN A 91 2.49 -13.91 14.56
CA ASN A 91 2.15 -15.30 14.25
C ASN A 91 2.76 -15.73 12.91
N LEU A 92 2.75 -14.86 11.89
CA LEU A 92 3.43 -15.10 10.63
C LEU A 92 4.94 -15.22 10.83
N ALA A 93 5.58 -14.28 11.52
CA ALA A 93 7.01 -14.32 11.79
C ALA A 93 7.43 -15.60 12.52
N ARG A 94 6.68 -16.01 13.55
CA ARG A 94 6.92 -17.27 14.28
C ARG A 94 6.85 -18.49 13.36
N ARG A 95 5.86 -18.56 12.46
CA ARG A 95 5.73 -19.67 11.50
C ARG A 95 6.91 -19.75 10.53
N LEU A 96 7.36 -18.59 10.04
CA LEU A 96 8.51 -18.52 9.14
C LEU A 96 9.81 -18.93 9.85
N ASP A 97 9.99 -18.52 11.11
CA ASP A 97 11.15 -18.89 11.93
C ASP A 97 11.24 -20.40 12.19
N VAL A 98 10.13 -21.04 12.57
CA VAL A 98 10.05 -22.49 12.75
C VAL A 98 10.34 -23.24 11.44
N GLN A 99 9.76 -22.77 10.32
CA GLN A 99 10.00 -23.37 9.01
C GLN A 99 11.47 -23.22 8.60
N ASN A 100 12.08 -22.06 8.83
CA ASN A 100 13.48 -21.81 8.50
C ASN A 100 14.42 -22.67 9.35
N SER A 101 14.16 -22.77 10.65
CA SER A 101 14.91 -23.61 11.58
C SER A 101 14.88 -25.09 11.17
N ASN A 102 13.73 -25.57 10.71
CA ASN A 102 13.60 -26.94 10.20
C ASN A 102 14.35 -27.14 8.88
N ARG A 103 14.32 -26.17 7.95
CA ARG A 103 15.15 -26.25 6.73
C ARG A 103 16.64 -26.28 7.05
N GLY A 104 17.10 -25.46 7.99
CA GLY A 104 18.50 -25.46 8.42
C GLY A 104 18.97 -26.82 8.96
N ARG A 105 18.09 -27.56 9.65
CA ARG A 105 18.38 -28.95 10.09
C ARG A 105 18.44 -29.94 8.94
N VAL A 106 17.60 -29.77 7.92
CA VAL A 106 17.59 -30.66 6.74
C VAL A 106 18.82 -30.43 5.84
N TYR A 107 19.34 -29.21 5.79
CA TYR A 107 20.52 -28.84 4.98
C TYR A 107 21.84 -28.86 5.76
N ALA A 108 21.83 -29.17 7.06
CA ALA A 108 23.07 -29.38 7.79
C ALA A 108 23.76 -30.64 7.20
N PRO A 109 24.96 -30.53 6.61
CA PRO A 109 25.68 -31.70 6.17
C PRO A 109 25.94 -32.54 7.41
N THR A 110 25.40 -33.76 7.42
CA THR A 110 25.66 -34.77 8.46
C THR A 110 27.11 -35.21 8.36
N ASN A 111 28.04 -34.36 8.80
CA ASN A 111 29.36 -34.80 9.21
C ASN A 111 29.30 -35.13 10.71
N SER A 112 28.34 -36.00 11.07
CA SER A 112 28.40 -36.79 12.29
C SER A 112 29.26 -38.02 11.97
N GLY A 113 30.54 -37.76 11.72
CA GLY A 113 31.57 -38.78 11.70
C GLY A 113 31.76 -39.29 13.12
N SER A 114 31.56 -40.58 13.28
CA SER A 114 31.92 -41.40 14.44
C SER A 114 33.41 -41.33 14.74
N GLU A 115 33.76 -40.95 15.96
CA GLU A 115 34.95 -41.37 16.69
C GLU A 115 34.60 -41.53 18.18
#